data_AF-A0A749WKX3-F1
#
_entry.id   AF-A0A749WKX3-F1
#
_cell.length_a   1.000
_cell.length_b   1.000
_cell.length_c   1.000
_cell.angle_alpha   90.00
_cell.angle_beta   90.00
_cell.angle_gamma   90.00
#
_symmetry.space_group_name_H-M   'P 1'
#
loop_
_entity.id
_entity.type
_entity.pdbx_description
1 polymer ?
#
loop_
_entity_poly.entity_id
_entity_poly.type
_entity_poly.pdbx_seq_one_letter_code
_entity_poly.pdbx_strand_id
1 'polypeptide(L)' 'MNESQFQQAAGISARLSARWYPHIDEAMSEFGITAPLDQAMFIAQVGHES' A
#
# COMPACT_ATOMS: atom_id res chain seq x y z
N MET A 1 5.16 -4.47 4.19
CA MET A 1 4.81 -3.59 5.33
C MET A 1 3.68 -4.24 6.12
N ASN A 2 3.30 -3.79 7.32
CA ASN A 2 2.07 -4.30 7.97
C ASN A 2 0.83 -3.46 7.62
N GLU A 3 -0.37 -3.98 7.88
CA GLU A 3 -1.63 -3.30 7.55
C GLU A 3 -1.75 -1.89 8.16
N SER A 4 -1.31 -1.71 9.41
CA SER A 4 -1.35 -0.39 10.08
C SER A 4 -0.44 0.63 9.38
N GLN A 5 0.75 0.21 8.93
CA GLN A 5 1.64 1.04 8.14
C GLN A 5 1.02 1.40 6.78
N PHE A 6 0.39 0.43 6.12
CA PHE A 6 -0.32 0.69 4.86
C PHE A 6 -1.47 1.70 5.05
N GLN A 7 -2.29 1.52 6.08
CA GLN A 7 -3.39 2.44 6.40
C GLN A 7 -2.89 3.88 6.55
N GLN A 8 -1.81 4.06 7.32
CA GLN A 8 -1.23 5.37 7.58
C GLN A 8 -0.59 5.96 6.31
N ALA A 9 0.15 5.15 5.55
CA ALA A 9 0.82 5.59 4.33
C ALA A 9 -0.18 5.97 3.22
N ALA A 10 -1.27 5.22 3.08
CA ALA A 10 -2.32 5.49 2.11
C ALA A 10 -3.33 6.55 2.55
N GLY A 11 -3.37 6.90 3.84
CA GLY A 11 -4.31 7.90 4.38
C GLY A 11 -5.78 7.48 4.29
N ILE A 12 -6.07 6.18 4.41
CA ILE A 12 -7.41 5.62 4.21
C ILE A 12 -8.06 5.11 5.51
N SER A 13 -9.38 4.91 5.49
CA SER A 13 -10.11 4.31 6.62
C SER A 13 -9.68 2.87 6.88
N ALA A 14 -9.86 2.40 8.13
CA ALA A 14 -9.54 1.01 8.51
C ALA A 14 -10.27 -0.04 7.63
N ARG A 15 -11.51 0.25 7.22
CA ARG A 15 -12.28 -0.63 6.32
C ARG A 15 -11.64 -0.75 4.94
N LEU A 16 -11.14 0.36 4.39
CA LEU A 16 -10.46 0.35 3.09
C LEU A 16 -9.07 -0.30 3.21
N SER A 17 -8.37 -0.08 4.32
CA SER A 17 -7.11 -0.76 4.62
C SER A 17 -7.28 -2.28 4.61
N ALA A 18 -8.21 -2.82 5.41
CA ALA A 18 -8.47 -4.25 5.49
C ALA A 18 -8.88 -4.85 4.14
N ARG A 19 -9.55 -4.06 3.28
CA ARG A 19 -9.93 -4.49 1.92
C ARG A 19 -8.73 -4.57 0.98
N TRP A 20 -7.83 -3.58 1.00
CA TRP A 20 -6.80 -3.42 -0.04
C TRP A 20 -5.43 -3.93 0.36
N TYR A 21 -5.11 -3.95 1.65
CA TYR A 21 -3.80 -4.38 2.16
C TYR A 21 -3.31 -5.72 1.58
N PRO A 22 -4.09 -6.83 1.60
CA PRO A 22 -3.58 -8.10 1.09
C PRO A 22 -3.19 -8.03 -0.39
N HIS A 23 -3.95 -7.29 -1.20
CA HIS A 23 -3.70 -7.17 -2.64
C HIS A 23 -2.49 -6.27 -2.94
N ILE A 24 -2.35 -5.17 -2.21
CA ILE A 24 -1.23 -4.24 -2.37
C ILE A 24 0.08 -4.87 -1.88
N ASP A 25 0.07 -5.56 -0.74
CA ASP A 25 1.25 -6.23 -0.19
C ASP A 25 1.70 -7.40 -1.10
N GLU A 26 0.75 -8.19 -1.62
CA GLU A 26 1.04 -9.26 -2.59
C GLU A 26 1.65 -8.70 -3.88
N ALA A 27 1.06 -7.65 -4.48
CA ALA A 27 1.57 -7.04 -5.69
C ALA A 27 2.98 -6.43 -5.49
N MET A 28 3.21 -5.69 -4.39
CA MET A 28 4.54 -5.16 -4.10
C MET A 28 5.57 -6.28 -3.91
N SER A 29 5.17 -7.41 -3.30
CA SER A 29 6.04 -8.57 -3.15
C SER A 29 6.35 -9.25 -4.50
N GLU A 30 5.34 -9.46 -5.34
CA GLU A 30 5.47 -10.11 -6.65
C GLU A 30 6.43 -9.34 -7.57
N PHE A 31 6.32 -8.01 -7.59
CA PHE A 31 7.14 -7.15 -8.45
C PHE A 31 8.41 -6.61 -7.78
N GLY A 32 8.72 -7.07 -6.56
CA GLY A 32 9.95 -6.69 -5.87
C GLY A 32 10.03 -5.23 -5.41
N ILE A 33 8.89 -4.57 -5.22
CA ILE A 33 8.78 -3.20 -4.69
C ILE A 33 9.05 -3.24 -3.17
N THR A 34 10.33 -3.34 -2.82
CA THR A 34 10.78 -3.60 -1.44
C THR A 34 11.41 -2.39 -0.75
N ALA A 35 11.97 -1.45 -1.51
CA ALA A 35 12.56 -0.25 -0.94
C ALA A 35 11.46 0.66 -0.35
N PRO A 36 11.64 1.20 0.88
CA PRO A 36 10.60 2.00 1.52
C PRO A 36 10.15 3.22 0.70
N LEU A 37 11.08 3.87 -0.02
CA LEU A 37 10.76 5.00 -0.88
C LEU A 37 9.88 4.58 -2.07
N ASP A 38 10.19 3.45 -2.71
CA ASP A 38 9.42 2.93 -3.85
C ASP A 38 8.02 2.50 -3.40
N GLN A 39 7.89 1.88 -2.23
CA GLN A 39 6.59 1.53 -1.64
C GLN A 39 5.74 2.77 -1.37
N ALA A 40 6.33 3.83 -0.81
CA ALA A 40 5.63 5.09 -0.57
C ALA A 40 5.18 5.75 -1.89
N MET A 41 6.04 5.75 -2.90
CA MET A 41 5.71 6.27 -4.24
C MET A 41 4.60 5.46 -4.91
N PHE A 42 4.67 4.12 -4.83
CA PHE A 42 3.65 3.23 -5.37
C PHE A 42 2.28 3.47 -4.72
N ILE A 43 2.23 3.51 -3.38
CA ILE A 43 1.00 3.80 -2.64
C ILE A 43 0.43 5.18 -3.00
N ALA A 44 1.27 6.20 -3.09
CA ALA A 44 0.84 7.56 -3.41
C ALA A 44 0.26 7.69 -4.83
N GLN A 45 0.90 7.05 -5.83
CA GLN A 45 0.43 7.08 -7.22
C GLN A 45 -0.85 6.26 -7.39
N VAL A 46 -0.89 5.01 -6.90
CA VAL A 46 -2.09 4.17 -6.99
C VAL A 46 -3.27 4.81 -6.27
N GLY A 47 -3.04 5.41 -5.09
CA GLY A 47 -4.08 6.11 -4.35
C GLY A 47 -4.58 7.40 -5.00
N HIS A 48 -3.81 8.04 -5.89
CA HIS A 48 -4.26 9.21 -6.65
C HIS A 48 -5.15 8.82 -7.84
N GLU A 49 -4.84 7.72 -8.51
CA GLU A 49 -5.49 7.27 -9.74
C GLU A 49 -6.80 6.48 -9.52
N SER A 50 -7.08 6.05 -8.29
CA SER A 50 -8.22 5.19 -7.91
C SER A 50 -9.34 5.93 -7.19
#